data_AF-A0A4Y2CYE1-F1
#
_entry.id   AF-A0A4Y2CYE1-F1
#
_cell.length_a   1.000
_cell.length_b   1.000
_cell.length_c   1.000
_cell.angle_alpha   90.00
_cell.angle_beta   90.00
_cell.angle_gamma   90.00
#
_symmetry.space_group_name_H-M   'P 1'
#
loop_
_entity.id
_entity.type
_entity.pdbx_description
1 polymer ?
#
loop_
_entity_poly.entity_id
_entity_poly.type
_entity_poly.pdbx_seq_one_letter_code
_entity_poly.pdbx_strand_id
1 'polypeptide(L)'
;MLCYLLRAFAKFHPSSLLRSEDILPIFQYVNATYDEYHSDTIDGAVQEYCNKKGDAQVKSYENTFNGIFSYQNIICSSPDAKAQCKKVENALKCLFNYLDKLKGSSDCEQD
;
A
#
# COMPACT_ATOMS: atom_id res chain seq x y z
N MET A 1 12.32 3.82 7.69
CA MET A 1 12.16 3.87 6.22
C MET A 1 10.76 3.45 5.74
N LEU A 2 10.20 2.30 6.17
CA LEU A 2 8.87 1.84 5.70
C LEU A 2 7.68 2.77 6.04
N CYS A 3 7.74 3.51 7.16
CA CYS A 3 6.77 4.57 7.43
C CYS A 3 6.69 5.65 6.35
N TYR A 4 7.84 6.01 5.77
CA TYR A 4 7.88 6.99 4.68
C TYR A 4 7.23 6.44 3.42
N LEU A 5 7.30 5.12 3.19
CA LEU A 5 6.66 4.45 2.06
C LEU A 5 5.14 4.40 2.18
N LEU A 6 4.62 4.03 3.35
CA LEU A 6 3.18 4.04 3.60
C LEU A 6 2.63 5.48 3.65
N ARG A 7 3.39 6.44 4.20
CA ARG A 7 3.07 7.87 4.10
C ARG A 7 3.14 8.38 2.66
N ALA A 8 4.08 7.91 1.85
CA ALA A 8 4.14 8.26 0.43
C ALA A 8 2.90 7.70 -0.27
N PHE A 9 2.55 6.44 -0.04
CA PHE A 9 1.35 5.80 -0.57
C PHE A 9 0.06 6.55 -0.19
N ALA A 10 -0.04 7.04 1.06
CA ALA A 10 -1.16 7.85 1.53
C ALA A 10 -1.15 9.31 1.01
N LYS A 11 0.02 9.93 0.89
CA LYS A 11 0.20 11.33 0.40
C LYS A 11 0.33 11.45 -1.12
N PHE A 12 0.09 10.39 -1.88
CA PHE A 12 0.19 10.39 -3.34
C PHE A 12 -0.96 11.23 -3.96
N HIS A 13 -0.84 12.57 -3.99
CA HIS A 13 -1.64 13.52 -4.79
C HIS A 13 -0.84 14.80 -5.10
N PRO A 14 -0.94 15.45 -6.30
CA PRO A 14 -2.00 15.39 -7.30
C PRO A 14 -1.58 15.13 -8.77
N SER A 15 -0.34 14.70 -9.06
CA SER A 15 0.12 14.44 -10.44
C SER A 15 0.25 12.94 -10.80
N SER A 16 -0.12 12.05 -9.89
CA SER A 16 0.20 10.62 -9.96
C SER A 16 -1.05 9.74 -9.91
N LEU A 17 -1.57 9.38 -11.08
CA LEU A 17 -2.36 8.20 -11.48
C LEU A 17 -3.47 7.56 -10.60
N LEU A 18 -3.55 7.74 -9.28
CA LEU A 18 -4.60 7.19 -8.41
C LEU A 18 -5.15 8.23 -7.45
N ARG A 19 -6.47 8.37 -7.46
CA ARG A 19 -7.21 9.19 -6.51
C ARG A 19 -7.38 8.44 -5.18
N SER A 20 -7.56 9.14 -4.05
CA SER A 20 -7.80 8.48 -2.77
C SER A 20 -8.99 7.50 -2.82
N GLU A 21 -9.99 7.82 -3.66
CA GLU A 21 -11.11 6.95 -4.03
C GLU A 21 -10.71 5.64 -4.73
N ASP A 22 -9.58 5.60 -5.44
CA ASP A 22 -9.09 4.39 -6.13
C ASP A 22 -8.37 3.44 -5.15
N ILE A 23 -7.86 3.99 -4.04
CA ILE A 23 -7.07 3.25 -3.02
C ILE A 23 -7.98 2.81 -1.86
N LEU A 24 -9.07 3.54 -1.61
CA LEU A 24 -10.01 3.25 -0.52
C LEU A 24 -10.56 1.81 -0.56
N PRO A 25 -10.97 1.23 -1.71
CA PRO A 25 -11.43 -0.16 -1.76
C PRO A 25 -10.34 -1.17 -1.39
N ILE A 26 -9.09 -0.88 -1.75
CA ILE A 26 -7.93 -1.71 -1.41
C ILE A 26 -7.71 -1.66 0.11
N PHE A 27 -7.73 -0.46 0.68
CA PHE A 27 -7.58 -0.24 2.11
C PHE A 27 -8.68 -0.96 2.91
N GLN A 28 -9.94 -0.82 2.51
CA GLN A 28 -11.06 -1.52 3.16
C GLN A 28 -10.90 -3.03 3.09
N TYR A 29 -10.46 -3.57 1.96
CA TYR A 29 -10.22 -5.00 1.80
C TYR A 29 -9.08 -5.52 2.70
N VAL A 30 -7.95 -4.80 2.74
CA VAL A 30 -6.81 -5.11 3.62
C VAL A 30 -7.26 -5.06 5.08
N ASN A 31 -7.98 -3.99 5.47
CA ASN A 31 -8.40 -3.78 6.85
C ASN A 31 -9.36 -4.88 7.33
N ALA A 32 -10.26 -5.33 6.45
CA ALA A 32 -11.24 -6.35 6.77
C ALA A 32 -10.67 -7.78 6.79
N THR A 33 -9.57 -8.04 6.07
CA THR A 33 -9.17 -9.42 5.73
C THR A 33 -7.76 -9.79 6.17
N TYR A 34 -6.85 -8.82 6.33
CA TYR A 34 -5.43 -9.09 6.53
C TYR A 34 -4.82 -8.39 7.74
N ASP A 35 -5.20 -7.15 8.06
CA ASP A 35 -4.68 -6.44 9.23
C ASP A 35 -5.78 -5.58 9.85
N GLU A 36 -6.00 -5.69 11.16
CA GLU A 36 -7.03 -4.92 11.86
C GLU A 36 -6.44 -3.57 12.29
N TYR A 37 -6.45 -2.60 11.38
CA TYR A 37 -6.26 -1.20 11.74
C TYR A 37 -7.51 -0.70 12.47
N HIS A 38 -7.30 0.02 13.58
CA HIS A 38 -8.39 0.59 14.36
C HIS A 38 -8.96 1.86 13.72
N SER A 39 -8.23 2.44 12.77
CA SER A 39 -8.59 3.63 12.02
C SER A 39 -9.38 3.28 10.76
N ASP A 40 -10.50 3.96 10.57
CA ASP A 40 -11.29 3.91 9.34
C ASP A 40 -10.70 4.74 8.19
N THR A 41 -9.59 5.44 8.44
CA THR A 41 -8.89 6.29 7.46
C THR A 41 -7.53 5.72 7.10
N ILE A 42 -7.12 5.91 5.84
CA ILE A 42 -5.79 5.55 5.36
C ILE A 42 -4.71 6.26 6.20
N ASP A 43 -4.87 7.55 6.48
CA ASP A 43 -3.90 8.32 7.26
C ASP A 43 -3.76 7.80 8.69
N GLY A 44 -4.86 7.47 9.37
CA GLY A 44 -4.80 6.90 10.71
C GLY A 44 -4.22 5.48 10.71
N ALA A 45 -4.51 4.65 9.71
CA ALA A 45 -3.90 3.33 9.57
C ALA A 45 -2.38 3.42 9.35
N VAL A 46 -1.91 4.41 8.58
CA VAL A 46 -0.48 4.70 8.43
C VAL A 46 0.13 5.16 9.75
N GLN A 47 -0.57 5.98 10.54
CA GLN A 47 -0.09 6.36 11.87
C GLN A 47 0.01 5.16 12.81
N GLU A 48 -1.00 4.28 12.82
CA GLU A 48 -0.98 3.05 13.60
C GLU A 48 0.19 2.15 13.21
N TYR A 49 0.35 1.88 11.92
CA TYR A 49 1.50 1.15 11.39
C TYR A 49 2.83 1.75 11.88
N CYS A 50 2.93 3.08 11.85
CA CYS A 50 4.13 3.80 12.26
C CYS A 50 4.43 3.75 13.75
N ASN A 51 3.41 3.48 14.56
CA ASN A 51 3.55 3.30 15.99
C ASN A 51 3.87 1.84 16.37
N LYS A 52 3.68 0.88 15.46
CA LYS A 52 4.14 -0.51 15.64
C LYS A 52 5.67 -0.57 15.63
N LYS A 53 6.24 -1.52 16.36
CA LYS A 53 7.70 -1.77 16.44
C LYS A 53 8.00 -3.26 16.35
N GLY A 54 9.21 -3.60 15.88
CA GLY A 54 9.69 -4.98 15.79
C GLY A 54 8.78 -5.86 14.94
N ASP A 55 8.56 -7.10 15.38
CA ASP A 55 7.80 -8.13 14.65
C ASP A 55 6.37 -7.70 14.34
N ALA A 56 5.72 -6.91 15.20
CA ALA A 56 4.37 -6.43 14.97
C ALA A 56 4.31 -5.48 13.75
N GLN A 57 5.37 -4.69 13.53
CA GLN A 57 5.47 -3.82 12.36
C GLN A 57 5.74 -4.64 11.09
N VAL A 58 6.62 -5.64 11.16
CA VAL A 58 6.92 -6.53 10.02
C VAL A 58 5.68 -7.31 9.61
N LYS A 59 4.96 -7.92 10.57
CA LYS A 59 3.73 -8.67 10.30
C LYS A 59 2.64 -7.77 9.68
N SER A 60 2.46 -6.57 10.21
CA SER A 60 1.50 -5.59 9.68
C SER A 60 1.84 -5.18 8.24
N TYR A 61 3.13 -5.02 7.94
CA TYR A 61 3.61 -4.79 6.58
C TYR A 61 3.30 -5.97 5.65
N GLU A 62 3.68 -7.18 6.02
CA GLU A 62 3.43 -8.39 5.23
C GLU A 62 1.94 -8.59 4.97
N ASN A 63 1.10 -8.46 6.00
CA ASN A 63 -0.34 -8.54 5.88
C ASN A 63 -0.90 -7.49 4.92
N THR A 64 -0.42 -6.25 5.01
CA THR A 64 -0.85 -5.17 4.12
C THR A 64 -0.53 -5.48 2.66
N PHE A 65 0.70 -5.90 2.36
CA PHE A 65 1.09 -6.25 1.00
C PHE A 65 0.35 -7.49 0.48
N ASN A 66 0.19 -8.52 1.32
CA ASN A 66 -0.59 -9.71 0.98
C ASN A 66 -2.04 -9.34 0.65
N GLY A 67 -2.65 -8.44 1.41
CA GLY A 67 -4.00 -7.95 1.15
C GLY A 67 -4.10 -7.14 -0.15
N ILE A 68 -3.11 -6.29 -0.44
CA ILE A 68 -3.08 -5.53 -1.71
C ILE A 68 -2.96 -6.48 -2.91
N PHE A 69 -2.06 -7.47 -2.88
CA PHE A 69 -1.91 -8.43 -3.96
C PHE A 69 -3.12 -9.36 -4.10
N SER A 70 -3.72 -9.77 -2.98
CA SER A 70 -4.95 -10.54 -2.97
C SER A 70 -6.10 -9.76 -3.60
N TYR A 71 -6.26 -8.48 -3.25
CA TYR A 71 -7.23 -7.59 -3.87
C TYR A 71 -7.00 -7.45 -5.37
N GLN A 72 -5.75 -7.21 -5.78
CA GLN A 72 -5.36 -7.11 -7.18
C GLN A 72 -5.76 -8.39 -7.95
N ASN A 73 -5.45 -9.57 -7.42
CA ASN A 73 -5.79 -10.84 -8.05
C ASN A 73 -7.31 -10.99 -8.23
N ILE A 74 -8.12 -10.58 -7.24
CA ILE A 74 -9.59 -10.62 -7.33
C ILE A 74 -10.10 -9.70 -8.45
N ILE A 75 -9.71 -8.43 -8.44
CA ILE A 75 -10.22 -7.46 -9.42
C ILE A 75 -9.67 -7.75 -10.83
N CYS A 76 -8.46 -8.29 -10.96
CA CYS A 76 -7.86 -8.61 -12.25
C CYS A 76 -8.42 -9.91 -12.85
N SER A 77 -8.97 -10.80 -12.01
CA SER A 77 -9.68 -12.00 -12.47
C SER A 77 -11.13 -11.70 -12.90
N SER A 78 -11.67 -10.55 -12.52
CA SER A 78 -13.02 -10.12 -12.90
C SER A 78 -13.02 -9.38 -14.24
N PRO A 79 -13.79 -9.84 -15.26
CA PRO A 79 -13.89 -9.16 -16.54
C PRO A 79 -14.51 -7.76 -16.43
N ASP A 80 -15.33 -7.52 -15.41
CA ASP A 80 -16.02 -6.25 -15.18
C ASP A 80 -15.13 -5.20 -14.47
N ALA A 81 -14.06 -5.65 -13.81
CA ALA A 81 -13.16 -4.79 -13.04
C ALA A 81 -11.83 -4.48 -13.75
N LYS A 82 -11.71 -4.74 -15.06
CA LYS A 82 -10.49 -4.49 -15.86
C LYS A 82 -9.92 -3.08 -15.70
N ALA A 83 -10.77 -2.06 -15.67
CA ALA A 83 -10.34 -0.67 -15.50
C ALA A 83 -9.72 -0.44 -14.12
N GLN A 84 -10.29 -1.04 -13.08
CA GLN A 84 -9.80 -0.95 -11.71
C GLN A 84 -8.51 -1.76 -11.53
N CYS A 85 -8.44 -2.98 -12.08
CA CYS A 85 -7.23 -3.78 -12.13
C CYS A 85 -6.05 -2.98 -12.71
N LYS A 86 -6.25 -2.33 -13.87
CA LYS A 86 -5.20 -1.53 -14.51
C LYS A 86 -4.74 -0.34 -13.66
N LYS A 87 -5.65 0.30 -12.92
CA LYS A 87 -5.31 1.37 -11.97
C LYS A 87 -4.41 0.84 -10.85
N VAL A 88 -4.79 -0.28 -10.23
CA VAL A 88 -4.02 -0.91 -9.14
C VAL A 88 -2.65 -1.39 -9.63
N GLU A 89 -2.58 -2.03 -10.80
CA GLU A 89 -1.30 -2.41 -11.42
C GLU A 89 -0.36 -1.22 -11.61
N ASN A 90 -0.90 -0.10 -12.12
CA ASN A 90 -0.12 1.11 -12.32
C ASN A 90 0.32 1.72 -10.99
N ALA A 91 -0.52 1.66 -9.95
CA ALA A 91 -0.18 2.07 -8.59
C ALA A 91 1.04 1.33 -8.07
N LEU A 92 0.98 -0.01 -8.15
CA LEU A 92 2.02 -0.90 -7.67
C LEU A 92 3.31 -0.70 -8.45
N LYS A 93 3.24 -0.61 -9.78
CA LYS A 93 4.42 -0.28 -10.61
C LYS A 93 5.05 1.06 -10.19
N CYS A 94 4.25 2.09 -9.92
CA CYS A 94 4.76 3.37 -9.48
C CYS A 94 5.45 3.27 -8.10
N LEU A 95 4.82 2.56 -7.17
CA LEU A 95 5.37 2.30 -5.84
C LEU A 95 6.70 1.54 -5.91
N PHE A 96 6.78 0.46 -6.70
CA PHE A 96 8.00 -0.31 -6.88
C PHE A 96 9.10 0.48 -7.57
N ASN A 97 8.77 1.25 -8.60
CA ASN A 97 9.75 2.15 -9.23
C ASN A 97 10.29 3.20 -8.26
N TYR A 98 9.44 3.71 -7.36
CA TYR A 98 9.87 4.63 -6.30
C TYR A 98 10.78 3.94 -5.28
N LEU A 99 10.41 2.74 -4.84
CA LEU A 99 11.23 1.89 -3.97
C LEU A 99 12.60 1.58 -4.56
N ASP A 100 12.67 1.22 -5.83
CA ASP A 100 13.92 0.92 -6.53
C ASP A 100 14.80 2.16 -6.66
N LYS A 101 14.21 3.33 -6.91
CA LYS A 101 14.95 4.61 -6.88
C LYS A 101 15.52 4.91 -5.49
N LEU A 102 14.76 4.63 -4.44
CA LEU A 102 15.22 4.80 -3.05
C LEU A 102 16.32 3.80 -2.67
N LYS A 103 16.34 2.60 -3.26
CA LYS A 103 17.46 1.66 -3.11
C LYS A 103 18.70 2.08 -3.90
N GLY A 104 18.50 2.72 -5.06
CA GLY A 104 19.58 3.24 -5.91
C GLY A 104 20.25 4.51 -5.37
N SER A 105 19.55 5.29 -4.54
CA SER A 105 20.16 6.24 -3.62
C SER A 105 20.64 5.48 -2.38
N SER A 106 21.95 5.47 -2.13
CA SER A 106 22.68 4.70 -1.13
C SER A 106 22.32 4.96 0.37
N ASP A 107 21.04 4.89 0.74
CA ASP A 107 20.54 5.12 2.12
C ASP A 107 19.84 3.89 2.73
N CYS A 108 19.87 2.74 2.04
CA CYS A 108 19.39 1.45 2.55
C CYS A 108 20.55 0.48 2.73
N GLU A 109 21.62 0.85 3.46
CA GLU A 109 22.54 -0.17 3.97
C GLU A 109 21.74 -1.07 4.93
N GLN A 110 21.58 -2.33 4.52
CA GLN A 110 21.30 -3.42 5.44
C GLN A 110 22.55 -3.58 6.30
N ASP A 111 22.48 -3.13 7.54
CA ASP A 111 23.38 -3.60 8.61
C ASP A 111 22.91 -5.00 9.05
#